data_AF-A0A1Q6EHW4-F1
#
_entry.id   AF-A0A1Q6EHW4-F1
#
_cell.length_a   1.000
_cell.length_b   1.000
_cell.length_c   1.000
_cell.angle_alpha   90.00
_cell.angle_beta   90.00
_cell.angle_gamma   90.00
#
_symmetry.space_group_name_H-M   'P 1'
#
loop_
_entity.id
_entity.type
_entity.pdbx_description
1 polymer ?
#
loop_
_entity_poly.entity_id
_entity_poly.type
_entity_poly.pdbx_seq_one_letter_code
_entity_poly.pdbx_strand_id
1 'polypeptide(L)'
;MIIAEALNKCSAIGEGAFRNTNIQYLNIPRNINGIFYKAFECCFHLKEIHFQDGVNIKYLGWGTFANCISLKQVIIPNSVGIIGHHAFANCSDLQVVYIPASVWRIKNDAFEKCENLRAIIFVPSKGKIRHLEKGSQWIRTGANCRILVPSSEIDYFKRIFSDITNKISSHSIL
;
A
#
# COMPACT_ATOMS: atom_id res chain seq x y z
N MET A 1 -9.79 -20.42 -9.55
CA MET A 1 -9.02 -21.66 -9.30
C MET A 1 -7.65 -21.62 -9.98
N ILE A 2 -7.54 -21.28 -11.29
CA ILE A 2 -6.27 -21.33 -12.05
C ILE A 2 -5.18 -20.35 -11.57
N ILE A 3 -5.51 -19.09 -11.23
CA ILE A 3 -4.50 -18.06 -10.87
C ILE A 3 -3.73 -18.42 -9.59
N ALA A 4 -4.42 -18.94 -8.56
CA ALA A 4 -3.79 -19.29 -7.29
C ALA A 4 -2.78 -20.44 -7.45
N GLU A 5 -3.10 -21.45 -8.26
CA GLU A 5 -2.18 -22.54 -8.56
C GLU A 5 -0.96 -22.08 -9.36
N ALA A 6 -1.15 -21.17 -10.31
CA ALA A 6 -0.05 -20.58 -11.08
C ALA A 6 0.91 -19.80 -10.18
N LEU A 7 0.38 -18.96 -9.28
CA LEU A 7 1.21 -18.17 -8.35
C LEU A 7 2.02 -19.05 -7.39
N ASN A 8 1.54 -20.23 -7.00
CA ASN A 8 2.30 -21.16 -6.17
C ASN A 8 3.51 -21.81 -6.90
N LYS A 9 3.59 -21.67 -8.22
CA LYS A 9 4.67 -22.23 -9.06
C LYS A 9 5.69 -21.20 -9.52
N CYS A 10 5.49 -19.93 -9.22
CA CYS A 10 6.37 -18.83 -9.65
C CYS A 10 7.05 -18.16 -8.45
N SER A 11 8.23 -17.57 -8.64
CA SER A 11 8.90 -16.81 -7.58
C SER A 11 8.57 -15.32 -7.59
N ALA A 12 8.02 -14.80 -8.69
CA ALA A 12 7.71 -13.38 -8.84
C ALA A 12 6.50 -13.15 -9.76
N ILE A 13 5.89 -11.98 -9.63
CA ILE A 13 4.82 -11.47 -10.50
C ILE A 13 5.45 -10.44 -11.43
N GLY A 14 5.56 -10.82 -12.71
CA GLY A 14 6.21 -10.03 -13.76
C GLY A 14 5.53 -8.69 -14.04
N GLU A 15 6.23 -7.86 -14.80
CA GLU A 15 5.73 -6.56 -15.23
C GLU A 15 4.40 -6.70 -15.98
N GLY A 16 3.38 -5.94 -15.55
CA GLY A 16 2.06 -5.97 -16.16
C GLY A 16 1.33 -7.32 -16.11
N ALA A 17 1.77 -8.31 -15.32
CA ALA A 17 1.27 -9.68 -15.39
C ALA A 17 -0.25 -9.83 -15.18
N PHE A 18 -0.86 -8.94 -14.39
CA PHE A 18 -2.30 -8.86 -14.17
C PHE A 18 -2.89 -7.54 -14.68
N ARG A 19 -2.16 -6.78 -15.50
CA ARG A 19 -2.61 -5.49 -15.99
C ARG A 19 -3.92 -5.64 -16.75
N ASN A 20 -4.89 -4.80 -16.44
CA ASN A 20 -6.21 -4.79 -17.08
C ASN A 20 -6.95 -6.15 -17.02
N THR A 21 -6.76 -6.90 -15.93
CA THR A 21 -7.49 -8.15 -15.70
C THR A 21 -8.73 -7.94 -14.84
N ASN A 22 -9.68 -8.89 -14.91
CA ASN A 22 -10.92 -8.87 -14.14
C ASN A 22 -10.80 -9.53 -12.75
N ILE A 23 -9.58 -9.59 -12.19
CA ILE A 23 -9.38 -10.14 -10.84
C ILE A 23 -10.13 -9.27 -9.81
N GLN A 24 -10.83 -9.93 -8.90
CA GLN A 24 -11.54 -9.24 -7.80
C GLN A 24 -10.87 -9.44 -6.45
N TYR A 25 -10.27 -10.61 -6.28
CA TYR A 25 -9.62 -11.03 -5.04
C TYR A 25 -8.34 -11.75 -5.40
N LEU A 26 -7.25 -11.46 -4.69
CA LEU A 26 -5.99 -12.14 -4.90
C LEU A 26 -5.25 -12.39 -3.59
N ASN A 27 -4.86 -13.64 -3.38
CA ASN A 27 -3.95 -14.01 -2.30
C ASN A 27 -2.56 -14.22 -2.90
N ILE A 28 -1.60 -13.38 -2.53
CA ILE A 28 -0.19 -13.47 -2.93
C ILE A 28 0.50 -14.50 -2.03
N PRO A 29 0.96 -15.63 -2.59
CA PRO A 29 1.50 -16.70 -1.78
C PRO A 29 2.94 -16.41 -1.32
N ARG A 30 3.36 -17.05 -0.22
CA ARG A 30 4.63 -16.77 0.47
C ARG A 30 5.89 -16.91 -0.40
N ASN A 31 5.82 -17.71 -1.47
CA ASN A 31 6.92 -17.94 -2.41
C ASN A 31 7.18 -16.75 -3.33
N ILE A 32 6.28 -15.77 -3.39
CA ILE A 32 6.48 -14.54 -4.15
C ILE A 32 7.47 -13.62 -3.43
N ASN A 33 8.58 -13.33 -4.10
CA ASN A 33 9.65 -12.44 -3.62
C ASN A 33 9.78 -11.15 -4.44
N GLY A 34 8.96 -10.97 -5.49
CA GLY A 34 8.97 -9.78 -6.33
C GLY A 34 7.62 -9.51 -6.98
N ILE A 35 7.22 -8.23 -6.98
CA ILE A 35 6.09 -7.71 -7.75
C ILE A 35 6.64 -6.55 -8.58
N PHE A 36 6.68 -6.74 -9.90
CA PHE A 36 7.29 -5.78 -10.81
C PHE A 36 6.33 -4.67 -11.24
N TYR A 37 6.83 -3.77 -12.08
CA TYR A 37 6.14 -2.56 -12.52
C TYR A 37 4.75 -2.87 -13.05
N LYS A 38 3.77 -2.04 -12.67
CA LYS A 38 2.40 -2.11 -13.21
C LYS A 38 1.73 -3.48 -13.08
N ALA A 39 2.21 -4.37 -12.21
CA ALA A 39 1.77 -5.77 -12.14
C ALA A 39 0.25 -5.89 -12.05
N PHE A 40 -0.43 -4.99 -11.34
CA PHE A 40 -1.88 -4.91 -11.20
C PHE A 40 -2.47 -3.60 -11.72
N GLU A 41 -1.77 -2.87 -12.61
CA GLU A 41 -2.28 -1.62 -13.16
C GLU A 41 -3.63 -1.87 -13.88
N CYS A 42 -4.60 -0.99 -13.68
CA CYS A 42 -5.94 -1.10 -14.26
C CYS A 42 -6.71 -2.38 -13.90
N CYS A 43 -6.42 -3.03 -12.76
CA CYS A 43 -7.32 -4.05 -12.21
C CYS A 43 -8.55 -3.38 -11.59
N PHE A 44 -9.44 -2.84 -12.43
CA PHE A 44 -10.55 -1.98 -12.01
C PHE A 44 -11.51 -2.65 -11.01
N HIS A 45 -11.58 -3.99 -11.05
CA HIS A 45 -12.45 -4.80 -10.20
C HIS A 45 -11.76 -5.38 -8.97
N LEU A 46 -10.45 -5.15 -8.77
CA LEU A 46 -9.71 -5.66 -7.62
C LEU A 46 -10.20 -4.98 -6.35
N LYS A 47 -10.92 -5.73 -5.51
CA LYS A 47 -11.51 -5.24 -4.25
C LYS A 47 -10.56 -5.44 -3.07
N GLU A 48 -9.87 -6.57 -3.05
CA GLU A 48 -9.00 -7.00 -1.95
C GLU A 48 -7.78 -7.74 -2.48
N ILE A 49 -6.63 -7.45 -1.87
CA ILE A 49 -5.40 -8.20 -2.05
C ILE A 49 -4.81 -8.55 -0.69
N HIS A 50 -4.51 -9.83 -0.50
CA HIS A 50 -3.92 -10.34 0.73
C HIS A 50 -2.54 -10.91 0.44
N PHE A 51 -1.59 -10.61 1.32
CA PHE A 51 -0.25 -11.17 1.28
C PHE A 51 -0.14 -12.23 2.36
N GLN A 52 0.28 -13.45 2.00
CA GLN A 52 0.53 -14.49 2.99
C GLN A 52 1.69 -14.10 3.92
N ASP A 53 1.62 -14.55 5.17
CA ASP A 53 2.71 -14.36 6.12
C ASP A 53 4.02 -14.94 5.57
N GLY A 54 5.10 -14.16 5.69
CA GLY A 54 6.42 -14.55 5.22
C GLY A 54 6.72 -14.25 3.74
N VAL A 55 5.83 -13.55 3.00
CA VAL A 55 6.21 -13.00 1.69
C VAL A 55 7.45 -12.10 1.81
N ASN A 56 8.31 -12.11 0.80
CA ASN A 56 9.58 -11.37 0.81
C ASN A 56 9.67 -10.34 -0.33
N ILE A 57 8.68 -9.45 -0.42
CA ILE A 57 8.59 -8.43 -1.46
C ILE A 57 9.29 -7.17 -0.95
N LYS A 58 10.38 -6.75 -1.59
CA LYS A 58 11.18 -5.60 -1.13
C LYS A 58 10.62 -4.25 -1.58
N TYR A 59 9.95 -4.23 -2.72
CA TYR A 59 9.52 -3.00 -3.39
C TYR A 59 8.11 -3.20 -3.95
N LEU A 60 7.24 -2.22 -3.74
CA LEU A 60 6.07 -2.02 -4.60
C LEU A 60 6.49 -1.03 -5.67
N GLY A 61 6.65 -1.51 -6.90
CA GLY A 61 7.19 -0.75 -8.01
C GLY A 61 6.30 0.39 -8.49
N TRP A 62 6.76 1.05 -9.56
CA TRP A 62 5.98 2.09 -10.26
C TRP A 62 4.60 1.54 -10.64
N GLY A 63 3.55 2.26 -10.25
CA GLY A 63 2.17 1.97 -10.67
C GLY A 63 1.65 0.57 -10.33
N THR A 64 2.23 -0.15 -9.35
CA THR A 64 1.89 -1.56 -9.10
C THR A 64 0.39 -1.81 -8.97
N PHE A 65 -0.36 -0.92 -8.31
CA PHE A 65 -1.81 -0.95 -8.16
C PHE A 65 -2.49 0.28 -8.77
N ALA A 66 -1.84 1.02 -9.67
CA ALA A 66 -2.44 2.21 -10.25
C ALA A 66 -3.77 1.88 -10.96
N ASN A 67 -4.78 2.73 -10.77
CA ASN A 67 -6.15 2.57 -11.28
C ASN A 67 -6.88 1.30 -10.78
N CYS A 68 -6.51 0.73 -9.63
CA CYS A 68 -7.33 -0.29 -8.95
C CYS A 68 -8.51 0.40 -8.23
N ILE A 69 -9.45 0.94 -9.01
CA ILE A 69 -10.49 1.85 -8.52
C ILE A 69 -11.42 1.23 -7.46
N SER A 70 -11.58 -0.10 -7.46
CA SER A 70 -12.42 -0.82 -6.49
C SER A 70 -11.67 -1.26 -5.21
N LEU A 71 -10.37 -1.02 -5.11
CA LEU A 71 -9.55 -1.49 -4.00
C LEU A 71 -9.84 -0.64 -2.76
N LYS A 72 -10.45 -1.23 -1.73
CA LYS A 72 -10.92 -0.48 -0.54
C LYS A 72 -9.86 -0.33 0.55
N GLN A 73 -9.04 -1.36 0.70
CA GLN A 73 -8.05 -1.46 1.75
C GLN A 73 -6.85 -2.25 1.25
N VAL A 74 -5.67 -1.89 1.73
CA VAL A 74 -4.46 -2.69 1.51
C VAL A 74 -3.64 -2.77 2.79
N ILE A 75 -3.13 -3.98 3.07
CA ILE A 75 -2.15 -4.23 4.12
C ILE A 75 -0.81 -4.48 3.43
N ILE A 76 0.12 -3.54 3.56
CA ILE A 76 1.45 -3.68 2.98
C ILE A 76 2.24 -4.69 3.83
N PRO A 77 2.90 -5.70 3.22
CA PRO A 77 3.62 -6.71 3.99
C PRO A 77 4.91 -6.16 4.60
N ASN A 78 5.29 -6.68 5.77
CA ASN A 78 6.48 -6.26 6.56
C ASN A 78 7.83 -6.40 5.84
N SER A 79 7.87 -7.04 4.67
CA SER A 79 9.08 -7.14 3.86
C SER A 79 9.31 -5.93 2.94
N VAL A 80 8.28 -5.10 2.72
CA VAL A 80 8.36 -3.94 1.82
C VAL A 80 9.12 -2.81 2.49
N GLY A 81 10.17 -2.33 1.81
CA GLY A 81 10.94 -1.16 2.23
C GLY A 81 10.54 0.12 1.51
N ILE A 82 10.07 0.00 0.27
CA ILE A 82 9.72 1.17 -0.57
C ILE A 82 8.36 0.99 -1.23
N ILE A 83 7.55 2.04 -1.15
CA ILE A 83 6.36 2.23 -1.97
C ILE A 83 6.72 3.19 -3.12
N GLY A 84 6.64 2.69 -4.36
CA GLY A 84 7.09 3.36 -5.58
C GLY A 84 6.19 4.50 -6.05
N HIS A 85 6.66 5.20 -7.09
CA HIS A 85 5.90 6.29 -7.70
C HIS A 85 4.56 5.79 -8.23
N HIS A 86 3.49 6.54 -7.99
CA HIS A 86 2.12 6.20 -8.43
C HIS A 86 1.64 4.80 -8.01
N ALA A 87 2.25 4.15 -7.00
CA ALA A 87 1.99 2.75 -6.68
C ALA A 87 0.50 2.44 -6.45
N PHE A 88 -0.26 3.40 -5.93
CA PHE A 88 -1.72 3.35 -5.73
C PHE A 88 -2.42 4.56 -6.37
N ALA A 89 -1.84 5.18 -7.41
CA ALA A 89 -2.46 6.35 -8.03
C ALA A 89 -3.85 6.01 -8.60
N ASN A 90 -4.81 6.93 -8.45
CA ASN A 90 -6.22 6.79 -8.86
C ASN A 90 -6.96 5.59 -8.23
N CYS A 91 -6.52 5.06 -7.09
CA CYS A 91 -7.33 4.09 -6.34
C CYS A 91 -8.47 4.83 -5.60
N SER A 92 -9.50 5.23 -6.34
CA SER A 92 -10.55 6.13 -5.84
C SER A 92 -11.33 5.58 -4.63
N ASP A 93 -11.56 4.26 -4.54
CA ASP A 93 -12.24 3.65 -3.38
C ASP A 93 -11.30 3.30 -2.22
N LEU A 94 -9.99 3.56 -2.35
CA LEU A 94 -9.02 3.21 -1.30
C LEU A 94 -9.23 4.09 -0.08
N GLN A 95 -9.72 3.49 1.00
CA GLN A 95 -10.08 4.19 2.23
C GLN A 95 -8.97 4.14 3.28
N VAL A 96 -8.30 2.99 3.39
CA VAL A 96 -7.32 2.73 4.46
C VAL A 96 -6.12 1.97 3.92
N VAL A 97 -4.92 2.45 4.26
CA VAL A 97 -3.66 1.78 3.94
C VAL A 97 -2.92 1.49 5.24
N TYR A 98 -2.53 0.23 5.45
CA TYR A 98 -1.70 -0.17 6.58
C TYR A 98 -0.25 -0.30 6.12
N ILE A 99 0.62 0.54 6.66
CA ILE A 99 2.02 0.64 6.27
C ILE A 99 2.88 0.13 7.42
N PRO A 100 3.65 -0.96 7.25
CA PRO A 100 4.53 -1.44 8.30
C PRO A 100 5.76 -0.53 8.46
N ALA A 101 6.33 -0.54 9.66
CA ALA A 101 7.55 0.23 9.98
C ALA A 101 8.78 -0.17 9.12
N SER A 102 8.73 -1.28 8.40
CA SER A 102 9.76 -1.65 7.40
C SER A 102 9.81 -0.69 6.22
N VAL A 103 8.70 -0.02 5.91
CA VAL A 103 8.64 0.99 4.85
C VAL A 103 9.40 2.21 5.33
N TRP A 104 10.55 2.46 4.71
CA TRP A 104 11.41 3.62 5.00
C TRP A 104 11.34 4.68 3.92
N ARG A 105 10.62 4.42 2.82
CA ARG A 105 10.44 5.39 1.74
C ARG A 105 9.11 5.22 1.02
N ILE A 106 8.38 6.32 0.90
CA ILE A 106 7.22 6.44 0.01
C ILE A 106 7.58 7.48 -1.05
N LYS A 107 7.54 7.08 -2.31
CA LYS A 107 7.87 7.95 -3.44
C LYS A 107 6.72 8.90 -3.76
N ASN A 108 7.02 9.90 -4.59
CA ASN A 108 6.02 10.92 -4.96
C ASN A 108 4.80 10.28 -5.61
N ASP A 109 3.64 10.87 -5.35
CA ASP A 109 2.37 10.54 -6.00
C ASP A 109 1.91 9.09 -5.78
N ALA A 110 2.52 8.37 -4.83
CA ALA A 110 2.17 6.99 -4.50
C ALA A 110 0.68 6.79 -4.19
N PHE A 111 0.01 7.83 -3.68
CA PHE A 111 -1.42 7.86 -3.38
C PHE A 111 -2.14 9.02 -4.08
N GLU A 112 -1.62 9.48 -5.21
CA GLU A 112 -2.26 10.52 -6.02
C GLU A 112 -3.70 10.13 -6.37
N LYS A 113 -4.65 11.07 -6.26
CA LYS A 113 -6.07 10.86 -6.60
C LYS A 113 -6.72 9.65 -5.91
N CYS A 114 -6.25 9.30 -4.71
CA CYS A 114 -6.98 8.41 -3.80
C CYS A 114 -8.02 9.23 -3.02
N GLU A 115 -9.10 9.63 -3.69
CA GLU A 115 -10.06 10.63 -3.17
C GLU A 115 -10.75 10.22 -1.87
N ASN A 116 -11.01 8.92 -1.68
CA ASN A 116 -11.62 8.39 -0.45
C ASN A 116 -10.60 7.98 0.62
N LEU A 117 -9.29 8.22 0.41
CA LEU A 117 -8.25 7.85 1.37
C LEU A 117 -8.37 8.71 2.61
N ARG A 118 -8.97 8.14 3.65
CA ARG A 118 -9.21 8.80 4.93
C ARG A 118 -8.16 8.48 5.98
N ALA A 119 -7.45 7.35 5.85
CA ALA A 119 -6.47 6.94 6.84
C ALA A 119 -5.26 6.21 6.25
N ILE A 120 -4.06 6.61 6.68
CA ILE A 120 -2.85 5.80 6.60
C ILE A 120 -2.47 5.40 8.02
N ILE A 121 -2.35 4.12 8.28
CA ILE A 121 -2.07 3.57 9.62
C ILE A 121 -0.68 2.94 9.58
N PHE A 122 0.26 3.52 10.30
CA PHE A 122 1.56 2.89 10.50
C PHE A 122 1.44 1.73 11.49
N VAL A 123 1.96 0.57 11.13
CA VAL A 123 1.92 -0.65 11.95
C VAL A 123 3.34 -0.89 12.49
N PRO A 124 3.52 -0.94 13.83
CA PRO A 124 4.83 -1.10 14.42
C PRO A 124 5.39 -2.51 14.16
N SER A 125 6.71 -2.62 14.06
CA SER A 125 7.42 -3.87 13.71
C SER A 125 7.11 -5.06 14.63
N LYS A 126 6.62 -4.79 15.85
CA LYS A 126 6.35 -5.79 16.90
C LYS A 126 4.87 -5.91 17.29
N GLY A 127 3.94 -5.32 16.53
CA GLY A 127 2.50 -5.33 16.84
C GLY A 127 1.66 -6.02 15.78
N LYS A 128 0.68 -6.84 16.20
CA LYS A 128 -0.42 -7.23 15.29
C LYS A 128 -1.28 -5.99 15.04
N ILE A 129 -1.82 -5.84 13.81
CA ILE A 129 -2.73 -4.76 13.38
C ILE A 129 -3.90 -4.52 14.37
N ARG A 130 -4.23 -5.54 15.18
CA ARG A 130 -5.36 -5.56 16.12
C ARG A 130 -5.18 -4.70 17.37
N HIS A 131 -3.96 -4.27 17.71
CA HIS A 131 -3.72 -3.42 18.88
C HIS A 131 -2.83 -2.23 18.54
N LEU A 132 -3.42 -1.03 18.57
CA LEU A 132 -2.68 0.23 18.51
C LEU A 132 -2.12 0.57 19.88
N GLU A 133 -0.91 1.10 19.92
CA GLU A 133 -0.23 1.44 21.17
C GLU A 133 -0.93 2.62 21.89
N LYS A 134 -0.99 2.58 23.21
CA LYS A 134 -1.48 3.70 24.02
C LYS A 134 -0.57 4.91 23.80
N GLY A 135 -1.15 6.02 23.35
CA GLY A 135 -0.40 7.24 23.00
C GLY A 135 -0.11 7.42 21.52
N SER A 136 -0.61 6.51 20.65
CA SER A 136 -0.61 6.71 19.19
C SER A 136 -1.28 8.04 18.81
N GLN A 137 -0.72 8.74 17.84
CA GLN A 137 -1.14 10.09 17.46
C GLN A 137 -1.74 10.12 16.06
N TRP A 138 -2.82 10.89 15.91
CA TRP A 138 -3.36 11.26 14.61
C TRP A 138 -2.72 12.55 14.11
N ILE A 139 -2.06 12.48 12.97
CA ILE A 139 -1.49 13.61 12.26
C ILE A 139 -2.47 14.00 11.15
N ARG A 140 -2.97 15.23 11.20
CA ARG A 140 -3.81 15.77 10.13
C ARG A 140 -2.95 15.99 8.89
N THR A 141 -3.43 15.54 7.74
CA THR A 141 -2.89 15.97 6.45
C THR A 141 -3.71 17.15 5.95
N GLY A 142 -3.22 17.88 4.94
CA GLY A 142 -4.02 18.93 4.29
C GLY A 142 -5.21 18.39 3.48
N ALA A 143 -5.34 17.07 3.33
CA ALA A 143 -6.45 16.40 2.66
C ALA A 143 -7.44 15.76 3.66
N ASN A 144 -8.49 15.12 3.15
CA ASN A 144 -9.41 14.28 3.94
C ASN A 144 -8.75 13.04 4.60
N CYS A 145 -7.43 12.87 4.43
CA CYS A 145 -6.64 11.81 5.03
C CYS A 145 -6.07 12.21 6.40
N ARG A 146 -6.02 11.25 7.33
CA ARG A 146 -5.28 11.36 8.59
C ARG A 146 -4.28 10.23 8.69
N ILE A 147 -3.11 10.52 9.26
CA ILE A 147 -2.08 9.51 9.47
C ILE A 147 -2.10 9.11 10.95
N LEU A 148 -2.32 7.83 11.23
CA LEU A 148 -2.17 7.29 12.57
C LEU A 148 -0.76 6.74 12.73
N VAL A 149 -0.01 7.32 13.65
CA VAL A 149 1.37 6.92 13.96
C VAL A 149 1.41 6.30 15.35
N PRO A 150 1.89 5.05 15.49
CA PRO A 150 2.15 4.43 16.79
C PRO A 150 3.08 5.28 17.63
N SER A 151 2.86 5.32 18.95
CA SER A 151 3.72 6.07 19.87
C SER A 151 5.20 5.74 19.72
N SER A 152 5.54 4.46 19.51
CA SER A 152 6.91 4.00 19.33
C SER A 152 7.60 4.51 18.05
N GLU A 153 6.83 4.96 17.06
CA GLU A 153 7.32 5.31 15.71
C GLU A 153 7.24 6.82 15.43
N ILE A 154 6.79 7.66 16.38
CA ILE A 154 6.57 9.10 16.14
C ILE A 154 7.84 9.82 15.67
N ASP A 155 8.98 9.57 16.32
CA ASP A 155 10.23 10.25 15.98
C ASP A 155 10.78 9.77 14.62
N TYR A 156 10.63 8.48 14.35
CA TYR A 156 10.96 7.90 13.04
C TYR A 156 10.10 8.52 11.94
N PHE A 157 8.78 8.61 12.18
CA PHE A 157 7.84 9.22 11.25
C PHE A 157 8.20 10.67 10.94
N LYS A 158 8.49 11.49 11.96
CA LYS A 158 8.88 12.90 11.75
C LYS A 158 10.14 13.03 10.90
N ARG A 159 11.11 12.13 11.06
CA ARG A 159 12.37 12.15 10.33
C ARG A 159 12.24 11.73 8.86
N ILE A 160 11.38 10.75 8.58
CA ILE A 160 11.34 10.07 7.27
C ILE A 160 10.14 10.49 6.43
N PHE A 161 9.05 10.92 7.07
CA PHE A 161 7.73 11.09 6.47
C PHE A 161 7.10 12.47 6.64
N SER A 162 7.89 13.47 7.03
CA SER A 162 7.46 14.89 7.02
C SER A 162 6.89 15.31 5.66
N ASP A 163 7.38 14.73 4.57
CA ASP A 163 6.95 15.03 3.21
C ASP A 163 5.59 14.41 2.84
N ILE A 164 5.16 13.34 3.51
CA ILE A 164 3.92 12.64 3.18
C ILE A 164 2.72 13.57 3.38
N THR A 165 2.72 14.38 4.44
CA THR A 165 1.62 15.29 4.74
C THR A 165 1.40 16.33 3.65
N ASN A 166 2.47 16.76 2.97
CA ASN A 166 2.43 17.71 1.86
C ASN A 166 2.06 17.06 0.51
N LYS A 167 2.32 15.74 0.37
CA LYS A 167 2.09 15.00 -0.88
C LYS A 167 0.68 14.42 -1.00
N ILE A 168 0.00 14.17 0.12
CA ILE A 168 -1.41 13.74 0.10
C ILE A 168 -2.34 14.94 -0.13
N SER A 169 -1.90 16.17 0.17
CA SER A 169 -2.68 17.41 0.05
C SER A 169 -2.69 18.06 -1.33
N SER A 170 -1.92 17.57 -2.31
CA SER A 170 -1.70 18.30 -3.58
C SER A 170 -2.88 18.34 -4.55
N HIS A 171 -4.07 17.87 -4.18
CA HIS A 171 -5.28 17.94 -5.03
C HIS A 171 -6.51 18.56 -4.37
N SER A 172 -6.31 19.37 -3.34
CA SER A 172 -7.34 20.33 -2.92
C SER A 172 -6.67 21.69 -2.77
N ILE A 173 -6.53 22.42 -3.88
CA ILE A 173 -6.61 23.88 -4.06
C ILE A 173 -6.27 24.16 -5.54
N LEU A 174 -7.30 24.14 -6.40
CA LEU A 174 -7.75 25.22 -7.29
C LEU A 174 -8.90 24.68 -8.15
#